data_AF-A0AAW1GMU9-F1
#
_entry.id   AF-A0AAW1GMU9-F1
#
_cell.length_a   1.000
_cell.length_b   1.000
_cell.length_c   1.000
_cell.angle_alpha   90.00
_cell.angle_beta   90.00
_cell.angle_gamma   90.00
#
_symmetry.space_group_name_H-M   'P 1'
#
loop_
_entity.id
_entity.type
_entity.pdbx_description
1 polymer ?
#
loop_
_entity_poly.entity_id
_entity_poly.type
_entity_poly.pdbx_seq_one_letter_code
_entity_poly.pdbx_strand_id
1 'polypeptide(L)'
;MEFAGSVLGESWILYTNCRQVKLGRAVDMTCFLCGREQEDHQHLFFRCGISRLCVELVQRWLGRPVGEEFSWSVIRRLRGRSMLEKLVLYAAFSGLVHHIWMTRNVCRVYFYIRSPTCIVNDLKLELRVRVGSLQAKLSRRDMEWLRSVELV
;
A
#
# COMPACT_ATOMS: atom_id res chain seq x y z
N MET A 1 27.47 -22.87 -23.31
CA MET A 1 26.64 -23.16 -22.14
C MET A 1 27.39 -22.64 -20.93
N GLU A 2 27.07 -21.43 -20.48
CA GLU A 2 27.46 -20.94 -19.16
C GLU A 2 26.25 -20.25 -18.58
N PHE A 3 25.73 -20.82 -17.49
CA PHE A 3 24.70 -20.25 -16.66
C PHE A 3 25.34 -19.87 -15.33
N ALA A 4 24.86 -18.74 -14.80
CA ALA A 4 24.91 -18.29 -13.42
C ALA A 4 26.19 -17.60 -12.92
N GLY A 5 26.03 -16.34 -12.54
CA GLY A 5 26.80 -15.72 -11.46
C GLY A 5 27.00 -14.23 -11.61
N SER A 6 26.28 -13.43 -10.80
CA SER A 6 26.45 -11.97 -10.56
C SER A 6 26.03 -11.07 -11.73
N VAL A 7 24.99 -10.23 -11.62
CA VAL A 7 24.99 -9.00 -10.83
C VAL A 7 23.59 -8.73 -10.23
N LEU A 8 23.44 -9.02 -8.93
CA LEU A 8 22.43 -8.39 -8.06
C LEU A 8 22.88 -6.95 -7.75
N GLY A 9 22.84 -6.07 -8.76
CA GLY A 9 23.45 -4.73 -8.68
C GLY A 9 22.61 -3.64 -9.31
N GLU A 10 21.30 -3.62 -9.04
CA GLU A 10 20.40 -2.57 -9.55
C GLU A 10 19.68 -1.84 -8.40
N SER A 11 20.42 -0.97 -7.71
CA SER A 11 19.96 -0.08 -6.62
C SER A 11 18.80 0.89 -7.01
N TRP A 12 18.32 0.84 -8.25
CA TRP A 12 17.27 1.72 -8.77
C TRP A 12 15.85 1.15 -8.67
N ILE A 13 15.66 -0.12 -8.33
CA ILE A 13 14.33 -0.74 -8.14
C ILE A 13 13.46 0.05 -7.15
N LEU A 14 14.08 0.72 -6.19
CA LEU A 14 13.36 1.38 -5.10
C LEU A 14 12.90 2.81 -5.42
N TYR A 15 13.55 3.51 -6.35
CA TYR A 15 13.32 4.94 -6.60
C TYR A 15 12.18 5.19 -7.59
N THR A 16 11.43 6.27 -7.37
CA THR A 16 10.52 6.85 -8.37
C THR A 16 11.29 7.37 -9.59
N ASN A 17 10.65 7.39 -10.76
CA ASN A 17 11.30 7.83 -12.00
C ASN A 17 11.79 9.27 -11.86
N CYS A 18 11.01 10.12 -11.19
CA CYS A 18 11.44 11.48 -10.87
C CYS A 18 12.75 11.53 -10.06
N ARG A 19 12.93 10.63 -9.10
CA ARG A 19 14.20 10.54 -8.35
C ARG A 19 15.33 9.97 -9.20
N GLN A 20 15.05 9.11 -10.18
CA GLN A 20 16.07 8.56 -11.08
C GLN A 20 16.60 9.61 -12.08
N VAL A 21 15.72 10.45 -12.64
CA VAL A 21 16.12 11.57 -13.51
C VAL A 21 16.97 12.59 -12.76
N LYS A 22 16.61 12.93 -11.52
CA LYS A 22 17.45 13.79 -10.65
C LYS A 22 18.85 13.22 -10.38
N LEU A 23 19.03 11.91 -10.53
CA LEU A 23 20.33 11.23 -10.42
C LEU A 23 21.04 11.10 -11.78
N GLY A 24 20.59 11.80 -12.81
CA GLY A 24 21.22 11.82 -14.14
C GLY A 24 20.89 10.62 -15.01
N ARG A 25 19.87 9.81 -14.67
CA ARG A 25 19.47 8.65 -15.48
C ARG A 25 18.42 9.03 -16.52
N ALA A 26 18.61 8.60 -17.75
CA ALA A 26 17.60 8.71 -18.80
C ALA A 26 16.51 7.64 -18.58
N VAL A 27 15.40 8.02 -17.95
CA VAL A 27 14.26 7.14 -17.69
C VAL A 27 12.98 7.84 -18.13
N ASP A 28 12.07 7.09 -18.77
CA ASP A 28 10.71 7.56 -19.00
C ASP A 28 10.05 7.92 -17.67
N MET A 29 9.58 9.16 -17.58
CA MET A 29 8.97 9.69 -16.36
C MET A 29 7.54 9.23 -16.17
N THR A 30 6.94 8.55 -17.15
CA THR A 30 5.56 8.05 -17.08
C THR A 30 5.40 7.02 -15.96
N CYS A 31 4.32 7.13 -15.19
CA CYS A 31 4.02 6.21 -14.11
C CYS A 31 3.76 4.79 -14.62
N PHE A 32 4.52 3.81 -14.11
CA PHE A 32 4.38 2.40 -14.49
C PHE A 32 3.01 1.80 -14.14
N LEU A 33 2.29 2.36 -13.16
CA LEU A 33 0.97 1.85 -12.79
C LEU A 33 -0.16 2.35 -13.69
N CYS A 34 -0.17 3.63 -14.04
CA CYS A 34 -1.28 4.22 -14.79
C CYS A 34 -0.97 4.47 -16.27
N GLY A 35 0.31 4.60 -16.63
CA GLY A 35 0.75 4.90 -18.00
C GLY A 35 0.34 6.28 -18.52
N ARG A 36 -0.09 7.21 -17.66
CA ARG A 36 -0.75 8.47 -18.09
C ARG A 36 -0.04 9.75 -17.65
N GLU A 37 0.42 9.79 -16.41
CA GLU A 37 1.01 10.99 -15.81
C GLU A 37 2.46 10.72 -15.39
N GLN A 38 3.20 11.79 -15.18
CA GLN A 38 4.54 11.72 -14.62
C GLN A 38 4.54 11.13 -13.20
N GLU A 39 5.46 10.20 -12.95
CA GLU A 39 5.63 9.53 -11.68
C GLU A 39 6.44 10.38 -10.70
N ASP A 40 5.77 10.85 -9.66
CA ASP A 40 6.39 11.32 -8.43
C ASP A 40 5.74 10.63 -7.21
N HIS A 41 6.16 10.97 -5.99
CA HIS A 41 5.60 10.38 -4.78
C HIS A 41 4.11 10.72 -4.58
N GLN A 42 3.70 11.95 -4.94
CA GLN A 42 2.33 12.38 -4.77
C GLN A 42 1.40 11.67 -5.76
N HIS A 43 1.82 11.56 -7.01
CA HIS A 43 1.13 10.79 -8.02
C HIS A 43 1.09 9.31 -7.62
N LEU A 44 2.24 8.68 -7.39
CA LEU A 44 2.32 7.24 -7.11
C LEU A 44 1.41 6.81 -5.97
N PHE A 45 1.38 7.54 -4.85
CA PHE A 45 0.62 7.10 -3.67
C PHE A 45 -0.78 7.69 -3.55
N PHE A 46 -1.08 8.84 -4.17
CA PHE A 46 -2.32 9.57 -3.89
C PHE A 46 -3.13 9.98 -5.13
N ARG A 47 -2.53 10.15 -6.31
CA ARG A 47 -3.26 10.62 -7.51
C ARG A 47 -3.42 9.56 -8.59
N CYS A 48 -2.48 8.62 -8.67
CA CYS A 48 -2.49 7.50 -9.60
C CYS A 48 -3.83 6.76 -9.55
N GLY A 49 -4.44 6.53 -10.71
CA GLY A 49 -5.75 5.89 -10.81
C GLY A 49 -5.82 4.54 -10.09
N ILE A 50 -4.77 3.72 -10.23
CA ILE A 50 -4.64 2.42 -9.54
C ILE A 50 -4.57 2.63 -8.02
N SER A 51 -3.69 3.51 -7.56
CA SER A 51 -3.50 3.79 -6.13
C SER A 51 -4.76 4.35 -5.47
N ARG A 52 -5.47 5.26 -6.14
CA ARG A 52 -6.77 5.78 -5.66
C ARG A 52 -7.77 4.65 -5.50
N LEU A 53 -7.92 3.76 -6.49
CA LEU A 53 -8.83 2.63 -6.37
C LEU A 53 -8.49 1.74 -5.17
N CYS A 54 -7.19 1.49 -4.91
CA CYS A 54 -6.78 0.77 -3.72
C CYS A 54 -7.13 1.52 -2.42
N VAL A 55 -6.92 2.84 -2.36
CA VAL A 55 -7.31 3.69 -1.21
C VAL A 55 -8.81 3.61 -0.98
N GLU A 56 -9.64 3.74 -2.02
CA GLU A 56 -11.10 3.66 -1.91
C GLU A 56 -11.55 2.29 -1.39
N LEU A 57 -10.97 1.21 -1.91
CA LEU A 57 -11.27 -0.15 -1.47
C LEU A 57 -10.92 -0.36 0.01
N VAL A 58 -9.77 0.16 0.46
CA VAL A 58 -9.36 0.11 1.87
C VAL A 58 -10.27 0.98 2.75
N GLN A 59 -10.67 2.17 2.28
CA GLN A 59 -11.61 3.02 2.99
C GLN A 59 -12.97 2.35 3.16
N ARG A 60 -13.55 1.80 2.09
CA ARG A 60 -14.82 1.05 2.14
C ARG A 60 -14.72 -0.11 3.11
N TRP A 61 -13.64 -0.88 3.02
CA TRP A 61 -13.39 -2.02 3.92
C TRP A 61 -13.35 -1.62 5.40
N LEU A 62 -12.69 -0.50 5.73
CA LEU A 62 -12.54 -0.01 7.11
C LEU A 62 -13.74 0.84 7.57
N GLY A 63 -14.84 0.89 6.79
CA GLY A 63 -16.02 1.70 7.10
C GLY A 63 -15.73 3.20 7.12
N ARG A 64 -14.76 3.67 6.34
CA ARG A 64 -14.41 5.09 6.21
C ARG A 64 -15.07 5.72 4.98
N PRO A 65 -15.41 7.02 5.03
CA PRO A 65 -15.91 7.74 3.86
C PRO A 65 -14.88 7.68 2.71
N VAL A 66 -15.38 7.36 1.52
CA VAL A 66 -14.58 7.36 0.29
C VAL A 66 -14.33 8.80 -0.15
N GLY A 67 -13.12 9.11 -0.58
CA GLY A 67 -12.74 10.44 -1.07
C GLY A 67 -12.22 11.39 0.02
N GLU A 68 -12.34 11.02 1.30
CA GLU A 68 -11.57 11.68 2.35
C GLU A 68 -10.08 11.36 2.23
N GLU A 69 -9.23 12.26 2.73
CA GLU A 69 -7.80 11.97 2.84
C GLU A 69 -7.58 10.73 3.73
N PHE A 70 -6.81 9.76 3.21
CA PHE A 70 -6.33 8.63 3.99
C PHE A 70 -4.84 8.82 4.23
N SER A 71 -4.51 9.36 5.40
CA SER A 71 -3.13 9.65 5.79
C SER A 71 -2.92 9.47 7.29
N TRP A 72 -1.65 9.37 7.69
CA TRP A 72 -1.23 9.34 9.09
C TRP A 72 -1.86 10.46 9.92
N SER A 73 -1.89 11.67 9.39
CA SER A 73 -2.41 12.86 10.06
C SER A 73 -3.90 12.75 10.39
N VAL A 74 -4.67 12.14 9.50
CA VAL A 74 -6.12 11.92 9.68
C VAL A 74 -6.36 10.84 10.72
N ILE A 75 -5.68 9.69 10.60
CA ILE A 75 -5.82 8.57 11.54
C ILE A 75 -5.49 9.02 12.97
N ARG A 76 -4.45 9.83 13.15
CA ARG A 76 -4.02 10.35 14.46
C ARG A 76 -5.10 11.19 15.16
N ARG A 77 -5.91 11.92 14.40
CA ARG A 77 -6.94 12.83 14.94
C ARG A 77 -8.25 12.13 15.26
N LEU A 78 -8.41 10.85 14.91
CA LEU A 78 -9.62 10.08 15.20
C LEU A 78 -9.83 9.94 16.71
N ARG A 79 -10.95 10.52 17.19
CA ARG A 79 -11.42 10.42 18.58
C ARG A 79 -12.30 9.18 18.76
N GLY A 80 -12.42 8.71 20.00
CA GLY A 80 -13.29 7.57 20.36
C GLY A 80 -12.77 6.19 19.94
N ARG A 81 -11.66 6.13 19.20
CA ARG A 81 -11.04 4.88 18.75
C ARG A 81 -10.06 4.30 19.76
N SER A 82 -10.05 2.98 19.92
CA SER A 82 -9.10 2.26 20.78
C SER A 82 -7.66 2.36 20.23
N MET A 83 -6.67 2.03 21.06
CA MET A 83 -5.28 1.98 20.60
C MET A 83 -5.11 0.93 19.49
N LEU A 84 -5.75 -0.23 19.63
CA LEU A 84 -5.70 -1.28 18.61
C LEU A 84 -6.32 -0.81 17.29
N GLU A 85 -7.50 -0.20 17.34
CA GLU A 85 -8.16 0.33 16.15
C GLU A 85 -7.23 1.30 15.40
N LYS A 86 -6.58 2.21 16.12
CA LYS A 86 -5.60 3.14 15.53
C LYS A 86 -4.41 2.41 14.93
N LEU A 87 -3.86 1.41 15.62
CA LEU A 87 -2.73 0.61 15.11
C LEU A 87 -3.10 -0.15 13.83
N VAL A 88 -4.30 -0.73 13.76
CA VAL A 88 -4.79 -1.41 12.55
C VAL A 88 -4.97 -0.42 11.41
N LEU A 89 -5.54 0.76 11.66
CA LEU A 89 -5.67 1.81 10.65
C LEU A 89 -4.29 2.27 10.12
N TYR A 90 -3.32 2.44 11.02
CA TYR A 90 -1.95 2.77 10.65
C TYR A 90 -1.29 1.66 9.85
N ALA A 91 -1.47 0.40 10.24
CA ALA A 91 -0.94 -0.76 9.53
C ALA A 91 -1.60 -0.93 8.15
N ALA A 92 -2.90 -0.63 8.03
CA ALA A 92 -3.58 -0.61 6.74
C ALA A 92 -3.05 0.49 5.82
N PHE A 93 -2.82 1.70 6.35
CA PHE A 93 -2.23 2.78 5.57
C PHE A 93 -0.79 2.47 5.12
N SER A 94 0.07 2.05 6.05
CA SER A 94 1.47 1.75 5.73
C SER A 94 1.61 0.53 4.84
N GLY A 95 0.81 -0.51 5.09
CA GLY A 95 0.73 -1.70 4.25
C GLY A 95 0.25 -1.36 2.84
N LEU A 96 -0.78 -0.51 2.69
CA LEU A 96 -1.24 -0.06 1.38
C LEU A 96 -0.13 0.65 0.59
N VAL A 97 0.58 1.59 1.22
CA VAL A 97 1.73 2.28 0.60
C VAL A 97 2.80 1.27 0.16
N HIS A 98 3.09 0.28 1.01
CA HIS A 98 4.06 -0.77 0.70
C HIS A 98 3.61 -1.63 -0.49
N HIS A 99 2.37 -2.11 -0.50
CA HIS A 99 1.82 -2.95 -1.57
C HIS A 99 1.71 -2.20 -2.91
N ILE A 100 1.39 -0.90 -2.89
CA ILE A 100 1.43 -0.05 -4.10
C ILE A 100 2.86 0.05 -4.64
N TRP A 101 3.83 0.33 -3.76
CA TRP A 101 5.23 0.43 -4.14
C TRP A 101 5.78 -0.90 -4.69
N MET A 102 5.45 -2.02 -4.04
CA MET A 102 5.79 -3.36 -4.51
C MET A 102 5.19 -3.64 -5.89
N THR A 103 3.89 -3.36 -6.07
CA THR A 103 3.20 -3.57 -7.35
C THR A 103 3.84 -2.75 -8.46
N ARG A 104 4.18 -1.49 -8.18
CA ARG A 104 4.89 -0.63 -9.13
C ARG A 104 6.24 -1.22 -9.53
N ASN A 105 7.01 -1.73 -8.57
CA ASN A 105 8.32 -2.33 -8.86
C ASN A 105 8.21 -3.61 -9.69
N VAL A 106 7.22 -4.47 -9.39
CA VAL A 106 6.90 -5.64 -10.20
C VAL A 106 6.50 -5.22 -11.61
N CYS A 107 5.63 -4.22 -11.75
CA CYS A 107 5.23 -3.72 -13.06
C CYS A 107 6.42 -3.19 -13.87
N ARG A 108 7.38 -2.53 -13.22
CA ARG A 108 8.56 -2.01 -13.91
C ARG A 108 9.43 -3.13 -14.49
N VAL A 109 9.58 -4.24 -13.77
CA VAL A 109 10.46 -5.35 -14.17
C VAL A 109 9.75 -6.30 -15.14
N TYR A 110 8.48 -6.58 -14.89
CA TYR A 110 7.74 -7.64 -15.56
C TYR A 110 6.60 -7.13 -16.45
N PHE A 111 6.40 -5.81 -16.55
CA PHE A 111 5.30 -5.18 -17.31
C PHE A 111 3.92 -5.72 -16.93
N TYR A 112 3.76 -6.12 -15.66
CA TYR A 112 2.57 -6.74 -15.12
C TYR A 112 1.98 -5.89 -13.98
N ILE A 113 0.73 -5.47 -14.15
CA ILE A 113 -0.02 -4.69 -13.16
C ILE A 113 -1.02 -5.60 -12.48
N ARG A 114 -0.91 -5.72 -11.15
CA ARG A 114 -1.91 -6.38 -10.33
C ARG A 114 -3.18 -5.53 -10.23
N SER A 115 -4.34 -6.17 -10.22
CA SER A 115 -5.60 -5.47 -10.01
C SER A 115 -5.67 -4.85 -8.60
N PRO A 116 -6.34 -3.69 -8.42
CA PRO A 116 -6.53 -3.08 -7.10
C PRO A 116 -7.13 -4.03 -6.06
N THR A 117 -8.05 -4.91 -6.49
CA THR A 117 -8.68 -5.90 -5.61
C THR A 117 -7.69 -6.93 -5.10
N CYS A 118 -6.79 -7.44 -5.95
CA CYS A 118 -5.74 -8.36 -5.53
C CYS A 118 -4.79 -7.70 -4.52
N ILE A 119 -4.37 -6.45 -4.78
CA ILE A 119 -3.49 -5.68 -3.90
C ILE A 119 -4.13 -5.53 -2.50
N VAL A 120 -5.41 -5.16 -2.46
CA VAL A 120 -6.12 -4.97 -1.18
C VAL A 120 -6.39 -6.29 -0.47
N ASN A 121 -6.65 -7.37 -1.19
CA ASN A 121 -6.84 -8.68 -0.57
C ASN A 121 -5.56 -9.21 0.09
N ASP A 122 -4.39 -9.00 -0.51
CA ASP A 122 -3.11 -9.34 0.11
C ASP A 122 -2.87 -8.53 1.38
N LEU A 123 -3.16 -7.21 1.34
CA LEU A 123 -3.09 -6.36 2.51
C LEU A 123 -4.02 -6.85 3.64
N LYS A 124 -5.27 -7.23 3.30
CA LYS A 124 -6.21 -7.81 4.27
C LYS A 124 -5.66 -9.09 4.88
N LEU A 125 -5.10 -9.99 4.06
CA LEU A 125 -4.52 -11.24 4.52
C LEU A 125 -3.33 -10.99 5.47
N GLU A 126 -2.44 -10.07 5.10
CA GLU A 126 -1.31 -9.68 5.94
C GLU A 126 -1.76 -9.16 7.31
N LEU A 127 -2.79 -8.31 7.33
CA LEU A 127 -3.34 -7.78 8.57
C LEU A 127 -4.06 -8.85 9.40
N ARG A 128 -4.79 -9.78 8.77
CA ARG A 128 -5.42 -10.92 9.45
C ARG A 128 -4.39 -11.77 10.18
N VAL A 129 -3.28 -12.10 9.52
CA VAL A 129 -2.19 -12.88 10.14
C VAL A 129 -1.60 -12.13 11.33
N ARG A 130 -1.34 -10.83 11.19
CA ARG A 130 -0.78 -9.99 12.26
C ARG A 130 -1.74 -9.89 13.45
N VAL A 131 -3.02 -9.61 13.22
CA VAL A 131 -4.02 -9.48 14.28
C VAL A 131 -4.31 -10.84 14.93
N GLY A 132 -4.35 -11.91 14.14
CA GLY A 132 -4.52 -13.29 14.61
C GLY A 132 -3.53 -13.65 15.72
N SER A 133 -2.27 -13.25 15.57
CA SER A 133 -1.23 -13.49 16.58
C SER A 133 -1.42 -12.71 17.90
N LEU A 134 -2.33 -11.73 17.94
CA LEU A 134 -2.61 -10.89 19.10
C LEU A 134 -3.93 -11.21 19.80
N GLN A 135 -4.82 -12.00 19.19
CA GLN A 135 -6.22 -12.19 19.62
C GLN A 135 -6.40 -12.51 21.10
N ALA A 136 -5.55 -13.38 21.67
CA ALA A 136 -5.64 -13.79 23.08
C ALA A 136 -5.45 -12.64 24.08
N LYS A 137 -4.91 -11.49 23.64
CA LYS A 137 -4.61 -10.31 24.47
C LYS A 137 -5.61 -9.17 24.26
N LEU A 138 -6.61 -9.35 23.40
CA LEU A 138 -7.50 -8.27 22.98
C LEU A 138 -8.75 -8.16 23.85
N SER A 139 -9.23 -6.93 24.04
CA SER A 139 -10.48 -6.68 24.74
C SER A 139 -11.68 -7.17 23.92
N ARG A 140 -12.82 -7.42 24.58
CA ARG A 140 -14.07 -7.78 23.90
C ARG A 140 -14.49 -6.75 22.86
N ARG A 141 -14.37 -5.45 23.19
CA ARG A 141 -14.69 -4.34 22.29
C ARG A 141 -13.80 -4.37 21.04
N ASP A 142 -12.51 -4.62 21.22
CA ASP A 142 -11.56 -4.71 20.11
C ASP A 142 -11.88 -5.90 19.21
N MET A 143 -12.21 -7.06 19.80
CA MET A 143 -12.61 -8.25 19.04
C MET A 143 -13.92 -8.03 18.26
N GLU A 144 -14.91 -7.36 18.84
CA GLU A 144 -16.16 -7.00 18.16
C GLU A 144 -15.91 -6.08 16.97
N TRP A 145 -15.05 -5.06 17.14
CA TRP A 145 -14.66 -4.20 16.03
C TRP A 145 -13.87 -4.96 14.94
N LEU A 146 -12.91 -5.80 15.30
CA LEU A 146 -12.13 -6.58 14.34
C LEU A 146 -13.00 -7.52 13.49
N ARG A 147 -14.04 -8.12 14.08
CA ARG A 147 -15.05 -8.90 13.35
C ARG A 147 -15.82 -8.04 12.36
N SER A 148 -16.17 -6.80 12.75
CA SER A 148 -16.90 -5.88 11.85
C SER A 148 -16.09 -5.48 10.61
N VAL A 149 -14.76 -5.51 10.68
CA VAL A 149 -13.85 -5.27 9.54
C VAL A 149 -13.28 -6.58 8.98
N GLU A 150 -13.86 -7.74 9.30
CA GLU A 150 -13.47 -9.05 8.77
C GLU A 150 -11.98 -9.40 8.97
N LEU A 151 -11.36 -8.96 10.07
CA LEU A 151 -9.95 -9.23 10.37
C LEU A 151 -9.73 -10.46 11.26
N VAL A 152 -10.79 -10.98 11.86
CA VAL A 152 -10.80 -12.16 12.76
C VAL A 152 -12.09 -12.93 12.61
#